data_AF-A0A8J5PI97-F1
#
_entry.id   AF-A0A8J5PI97-F1
#
_cell.length_a   1.000
_cell.length_b   1.000
_cell.length_c   1.000
_cell.angle_alpha   90.00
_cell.angle_beta   90.00
_cell.angle_gamma   90.00
#
_symmetry.space_group_name_H-M   'P 1'
#
loop_
_entity.id
_entity.type
_entity.pdbx_description
1 polymer ?
#
loop_
_entity_poly.entity_id
_entity_poly.type
_entity_poly.pdbx_seq_one_letter_code
_entity_poly.pdbx_strand_id
1 'polypeptide(L)'
;MGSSDSEDSGNPHITVVVNPEDLYAACTTACTPERCGNATVRPLEPPLVERGQPGQFIPFEVTKRDPVIRDLPATPIDLLFRYMPQEMAESWAQLTNEAPRSRVGPRQRHSREN
;
A
#
# COMPACT_ATOMS: atom_id res chain seq x y z
N MET A 1 12.08 -14.38 47.40
CA MET A 1 10.80 -13.88 46.84
C MET A 1 11.07 -12.51 46.26
N GLY A 2 11.04 -12.23 44.97
CA GLY A 2 10.97 -13.02 43.75
C GLY A 2 11.57 -12.12 42.65
N SER A 3 12.40 -12.67 41.77
CA SER A 3 12.88 -11.97 40.58
C SER A 3 11.69 -11.75 39.66
N SER A 4 11.46 -10.50 39.26
CA SER A 4 10.48 -10.16 38.25
C SER A 4 11.23 -10.09 36.92
N ASP A 5 11.35 -11.25 36.27
CA ASP A 5 11.82 -11.33 34.88
C ASP A 5 10.67 -10.84 34.00
N SER A 6 10.80 -9.61 33.49
CA SER A 6 9.89 -9.09 32.47
C SER A 6 10.21 -9.79 31.16
N GLU A 7 9.30 -10.67 30.75
CA GLU A 7 9.37 -11.44 29.52
C GLU A 7 9.42 -10.49 28.31
N ASP A 8 10.58 -10.49 27.65
CA ASP A 8 10.85 -9.82 26.39
C ASP A 8 9.97 -10.47 25.31
N SER A 9 8.90 -9.77 24.94
CA SER A 9 7.97 -10.15 23.88
C SER A 9 8.70 -10.11 22.53
N GLY A 10 9.35 -11.22 22.20
CA GLY A 10 10.11 -11.47 20.96
C GLY A 10 9.24 -11.48 19.71
N ASN A 11 8.73 -10.32 19.31
CA ASN A 11 8.38 -10.05 17.92
C ASN A 11 9.64 -9.44 17.27
N PRO A 12 10.34 -10.16 16.36
CA PRO A 12 11.44 -9.55 15.62
C PRO A 12 10.85 -8.51 14.65
N HIS A 13 10.74 -7.28 15.11
CA HIS A 13 10.47 -6.14 14.23
C HIS A 13 11.74 -5.92 13.40
N ILE A 14 11.72 -6.39 12.15
CA ILE A 14 12.80 -6.07 11.21
C ILE A 14 12.67 -4.58 10.90
N THR A 15 13.50 -3.79 11.57
CA THR A 15 13.61 -2.36 11.30
C THR A 15 14.59 -2.18 10.15
N VAL A 16 14.07 -2.05 8.94
CA VAL A 16 14.90 -1.73 7.77
C VAL A 16 15.15 -0.23 7.78
N VAL A 17 16.38 0.17 8.08
CA VAL A 17 16.82 1.56 7.97
C VAL A 17 17.10 1.84 6.50
N VAL A 18 16.23 2.63 5.86
CA VAL A 18 16.39 3.06 4.47
C VAL A 18 17.26 4.31 4.45
N ASN A 19 18.46 4.21 3.89
CA ASN A 19 19.34 5.38 3.77
C ASN A 19 19.02 6.18 2.49
N PRO A 20 19.33 7.48 2.46
CA PRO A 20 19.10 8.32 1.28
C PRO A 20 19.83 7.82 0.02
N GLU A 21 20.97 7.15 0.19
CA GLU A 21 21.75 6.59 -0.91
C GLU A 21 21.07 5.37 -1.57
N ASP A 22 20.34 4.58 -0.78
CA ASP A 22 19.55 3.44 -1.29
C ASP A 22 18.40 3.93 -2.19
N LEU A 23 17.78 5.05 -1.81
CA LEU A 23 16.75 5.71 -2.61
C LEU A 23 17.31 6.28 -3.92
N TYR A 24 18.54 6.78 -3.89
CA TYR A 24 19.20 7.34 -5.07
C TYR A 24 19.61 6.25 -6.07
N ALA A 25 20.14 5.12 -5.58
CA ALA A 25 20.45 3.95 -6.41
C ALA A 25 19.19 3.29 -7.01
N ALA A 26 18.08 3.33 -6.27
CA ALA A 26 16.76 2.86 -6.69
C ALA A 26 16.12 3.74 -7.79
N CYS A 27 16.44 5.04 -7.81
CA CYS A 27 15.92 6.02 -8.74
C CYS A 27 16.71 5.95 -10.07
N THR A 28 16.39 4.96 -10.90
CA THR A 28 16.95 4.88 -12.28
C THR A 28 16.45 6.04 -13.13
N THR A 29 17.13 6.34 -14.25
CA THR A 29 16.79 7.44 -15.18
C THR A 29 15.38 7.39 -15.76
N ALA A 30 14.65 6.29 -15.59
CA ALA A 30 13.25 6.14 -16.00
C ALA A 30 12.22 6.46 -14.89
N CYS A 31 12.68 6.84 -13.68
CA CYS A 31 11.81 7.13 -12.56
C CYS A 31 11.45 8.62 -12.53
N THR A 32 10.15 8.95 -12.60
CA THR A 32 9.69 10.33 -12.41
C THR A 32 9.82 10.73 -10.93
N PRO A 33 10.04 12.02 -10.60
CA PRO A 33 10.23 12.47 -9.22
C PRO A 33 9.10 12.04 -8.26
N GLU A 34 7.87 11.92 -8.75
CA GLU A 34 6.71 11.47 -7.97
C GLU A 34 6.74 9.98 -7.61
N ARG A 35 7.58 9.18 -8.28
CA ARG A 35 7.72 7.74 -8.04
C ARG A 35 8.86 7.38 -7.10
N CYS A 36 9.93 8.17 -6.99
CA CYS A 36 11.09 7.77 -6.18
C CYS A 36 10.83 7.77 -4.67
N GLY A 37 9.90 8.60 -4.15
CA GLY A 37 9.53 8.60 -2.73
C GLY A 37 8.64 7.43 -2.30
N ASN A 38 7.89 6.83 -3.24
CA ASN A 38 6.95 5.73 -3.00
C ASN A 38 7.33 4.44 -3.75
N ALA A 39 8.54 4.37 -4.32
CA ALA A 39 9.00 3.18 -4.99
C ALA A 39 9.29 2.12 -3.93
N THR A 40 8.53 1.02 -3.94
CA THR A 40 8.87 -0.19 -3.20
C THR A 40 10.07 -0.83 -3.88
N VAL A 41 11.26 -0.28 -3.67
CA VAL A 41 12.49 -0.86 -4.20
C VAL A 41 13.03 -1.85 -3.18
N ARG A 42 13.46 -3.00 -3.70
CA ARG A 42 14.19 -3.98 -2.91
C ARG A 42 15.46 -3.31 -2.38
N PRO A 43 15.70 -3.25 -1.06
CA PRO A 43 16.96 -2.76 -0.51
C PRO A 43 18.15 -3.45 -1.18
N LEU A 44 19.25 -2.73 -1.34
CA LEU A 44 20.47 -3.22 -1.98
C LEU A 44 21.25 -4.14 -1.03
N GLU A 45 20.58 -5.17 -0.50
CA GLU A 45 21.18 -6.13 0.40
C GLU A 45 21.92 -7.20 -0.43
N PRO A 46 23.24 -7.38 -0.22
CA PRO A 46 23.99 -8.39 -0.94
C PRO A 46 23.40 -9.78 -0.61
N PRO A 47 23.36 -10.70 -1.58
CA PRO A 47 22.86 -12.04 -1.32
C PRO A 47 23.66 -12.67 -0.18
N LEU A 48 22.97 -13.29 0.78
CA LEU A 48 23.63 -14.06 1.83
C LEU A 48 24.54 -15.11 1.18
N VAL A 49 25.84 -14.99 1.44
CA VAL A 49 26.87 -15.91 0.90
C VAL A 49 26.81 -17.25 1.63
N GLU A 50 26.44 -17.22 2.91
CA GLU A 50 26.27 -18.41 3.73
C GLU A 50 24.92 -19.08 3.44
N ARG A 51 24.98 -20.30 2.93
CA ARG A 51 23.81 -21.17 2.85
C ARG A 51 23.59 -21.77 4.24
N GLY A 52 22.34 -21.79 4.70
CA GLY A 52 21.98 -22.55 5.89
C GLY A 52 22.45 -24.00 5.77
N GLN A 53 22.92 -24.59 6.87
CA GLN A 53 23.32 -25.99 6.89
C GLN A 53 22.12 -26.88 6.52
N PRO A 54 22.35 -28.02 5.85
CA PRO A 54 21.27 -28.96 5.53
C PRO A 54 20.50 -29.32 6.81
N GLY A 55 19.19 -29.13 6.79
CA GLY A 55 18.31 -29.36 7.95
C GLY A 55 18.02 -28.15 8.84
N GLN A 56 18.62 -26.97 8.58
CA GLN A 56 18.34 -25.74 9.35
C GLN A 56 17.11 -24.96 8.89
N PHE A 57 16.40 -25.42 7.85
CA PHE A 57 15.18 -24.76 7.42
C PHE A 57 14.08 -24.96 8.47
N ILE A 58 13.75 -23.89 9.18
CA ILE A 58 12.59 -23.83 10.06
C ILE A 58 11.45 -23.21 9.25
N PRO A 59 10.40 -23.96 8.89
CA PRO A 59 9.25 -23.40 8.20
C PRO A 59 8.61 -22.31 9.06
N PHE A 60 8.27 -21.18 8.46
CA PHE A 60 7.46 -20.18 9.13
C PHE A 60 6.04 -20.73 9.30
N GLU A 61 5.60 -20.90 10.54
CA GLU A 61 4.25 -21.37 10.83
C GLU A 61 3.25 -20.22 10.68
N VAL A 62 2.55 -20.21 9.55
CA VAL A 62 1.45 -19.27 9.33
C VAL A 62 0.25 -19.77 10.13
N THR A 63 -0.13 -19.03 11.18
CA THR A 63 -1.36 -19.30 11.91
C THR A 63 -2.53 -19.33 10.93
N LYS A 64 -3.18 -20.50 10.78
CA LYS A 64 -4.41 -20.60 10.01
C LYS A 64 -5.46 -19.77 10.71
N ARG A 65 -5.93 -18.73 10.04
CA ARG A 65 -7.13 -18.00 10.48
C ARG A 65 -8.33 -18.82 10.02
N ASP A 66 -9.27 -19.04 10.92
CA ASP A 66 -10.56 -19.60 10.52
C ASP A 66 -11.18 -18.70 9.44
N PRO A 67 -11.76 -19.28 8.38
CA PRO A 67 -12.44 -18.50 7.37
C PRO A 67 -13.64 -17.80 8.02
N VAL A 68 -13.50 -16.50 8.28
CA VAL A 68 -14.64 -15.65 8.68
C VAL A 68 -15.45 -15.38 7.42
N ILE A 69 -16.38 -16.29 7.11
CA ILE A 69 -17.36 -16.07 6.05
C ILE A 69 -18.34 -15.02 6.58
N ARG A 70 -18.19 -13.78 6.10
CA ARG A 70 -19.20 -12.75 6.34
C ARG A 70 -20.28 -12.90 5.29
N ASP A 71 -21.53 -12.98 5.73
CA ASP A 71 -22.66 -12.96 4.81
C ASP A 71 -22.65 -11.69 3.96
N LEU A 72 -22.93 -11.87 2.67
CA LEU A 72 -23.15 -10.76 1.78
C LEU A 72 -24.43 -10.03 2.20
N PRO A 73 -24.48 -8.69 2.08
CA PRO A 73 -25.71 -7.96 2.29
C PRO A 73 -26.84 -8.46 1.37
N ALA A 74 -28.09 -8.28 1.81
CA ALA A 74 -29.26 -8.76 1.09
C ALA A 74 -29.40 -8.15 -0.31
N THR A 75 -28.90 -6.93 -0.51
CA THR A 75 -28.93 -6.26 -1.81
C THR A 75 -27.56 -5.71 -2.23
N PRO A 76 -27.31 -5.58 -3.55
CA PRO A 76 -26.10 -4.95 -4.05
C PRO A 76 -25.91 -3.50 -3.58
N ILE A 77 -27.00 -2.77 -3.28
CA ILE A 77 -26.90 -1.37 -2.85
C ILE A 77 -26.43 -1.24 -1.39
N ASP A 78 -26.70 -2.25 -0.56
CA ASP A 78 -26.21 -2.27 0.82
C ASP A 78 -24.68 -2.38 0.90
N LEU A 79 -24.04 -3.01 -0.09
CA LEU A 79 -22.57 -3.00 -0.21
C LEU A 79 -22.06 -1.58 -0.47
N LEU A 80 -22.74 -0.84 -1.35
CA LEU A 80 -22.36 0.54 -1.64
C LEU A 80 -22.41 1.38 -0.36
N PHE A 81 -23.50 1.32 0.40
CA PHE A 81 -23.63 2.08 1.65
C PHE A 81 -22.67 1.63 2.76
N ARG A 82 -22.29 0.35 2.79
CA ARG A 82 -21.30 -0.16 3.75
C ARG A 82 -19.91 0.45 3.54
N TYR A 83 -19.53 0.73 2.30
CA TYR A 83 -18.18 1.19 1.95
C TYR A 83 -18.11 2.65 1.52
N MET A 84 -19.26 3.28 1.25
CA MET A 84 -19.37 4.69 0.90
C MET A 84 -20.15 5.42 2.00
N PRO A 85 -19.46 6.08 2.95
CA PRO A 85 -20.11 6.91 3.94
C PRO A 85 -20.92 8.02 3.27
N GLN A 86 -22.06 8.35 3.86
CA GLN A 86 -22.93 9.42 3.35
C GLN A 86 -22.19 10.76 3.21
N GLU A 87 -21.37 11.11 4.20
CA GLU A 87 -20.56 12.33 4.21
C GLU A 87 -19.63 12.43 2.98
N MET A 88 -19.10 11.30 2.50
CA MET A 88 -18.28 11.23 1.31
C MET A 88 -19.09 11.56 0.05
N ALA A 89 -20.29 11.00 -0.06
CA ALA A 89 -21.19 11.25 -1.17
C ALA A 89 -21.65 12.72 -1.20
N GLU A 90 -21.94 13.30 -0.03
CA GLU A 90 -22.32 14.71 0.13
C GLU A 90 -21.17 15.64 -0.24
N SER A 91 -19.96 15.37 0.26
CA SER A 91 -18.75 16.13 -0.09
C SER A 91 -18.47 16.07 -1.59
N TRP A 92 -18.56 14.89 -2.20
CA TRP A 92 -18.41 14.74 -3.64
C TRP A 92 -19.47 15.53 -4.42
N ALA A 93 -20.73 15.50 -3.96
CA ALA A 93 -21.81 16.25 -4.59
C ALA A 93 -21.58 17.77 -4.49
N GLN A 94 -21.13 18.27 -3.33
CA GLN A 94 -20.79 19.69 -3.16
C GLN A 94 -19.65 20.09 -4.10
N LEU A 95 -18.54 19.35 -4.06
CA LEU A 95 -17.36 19.62 -4.88
C LEU A 95 -17.69 19.61 -6.38
N THR A 96 -18.51 18.67 -6.84
CA THR A 96 -18.87 18.57 -8.27
C THR A 96 -19.87 19.64 -8.72
N ASN A 97 -20.80 20.04 -7.85
CA ASN A 97 -21.76 21.09 -8.17
C ASN A 97 -21.16 22.50 -8.09
N GLU A 98 -20.21 22.73 -7.17
CA GLU A 98 -19.50 23.99 -6.97
C GLU A 98 -18.26 24.13 -7.87
N ALA A 99 -17.82 23.04 -8.51
CA ALA A 99 -16.68 23.06 -9.43
C ALA A 99 -16.88 24.16 -10.49
N PRO A 100 -15.86 25.00 -10.74
CA PRO A 100 -15.92 26.00 -11.79
C PRO A 100 -16.28 25.32 -13.11
N ARG A 101 -17.38 25.74 -13.74
CA ARG A 101 -17.81 25.25 -15.07
C ARG A 101 -16.90 25.73 -16.20
N SER A 102 -15.62 25.95 -15.92
CA SER A 102 -14.60 26.31 -16.89
C SER A 102 -14.46 25.17 -17.89
N ARG A 103 -15.24 25.24 -18.97
CA ARG A 103 -15.04 24.46 -20.19
C ARG A 103 -13.87 25.01 -21.00
N VAL A 104 -12.77 25.35 -20.34
CA VAL A 104 -11.49 25.57 -21.02
C VAL A 104 -10.68 24.29 -20.86
N GLY A 105 -11.26 23.18 -21.31
CA GLY A 105 -10.43 22.12 -21.86
C GLY A 105 -9.74 22.67 -23.11
N PRO A 106 -8.55 22.17 -23.49
CA PRO A 106 -7.95 22.55 -24.77
C PRO A 106 -8.99 22.28 -25.85
N ARG A 107 -9.53 23.35 -26.45
CA ARG A 107 -10.32 23.24 -27.67
C ARG A 107 -9.37 22.74 -28.75
N GLN A 108 -9.22 21.42 -28.84
CA GLN A 108 -8.73 20.76 -30.04
C GLN A 108 -9.80 21.01 -31.11
N ARG A 109 -9.74 22.19 -31.74
CA ARG A 109 -10.27 22.35 -33.09
C ARG A 109 -9.47 21.37 -33.95
N HIS A 110 -10.14 20.73 -34.88
CA HIS A 110 -9.58 19.80 -35.88
C HIS A 110 -9.39 18.35 -35.40
N SER A 111 -10.51 17.62 -35.28
CA SER A 111 -10.51 16.17 -35.51
C SER A 111 -11.44 15.73 -36.66
N ARG A 112 -12.11 16.67 -37.33
CA ARG A 112 -12.87 16.39 -38.55
C ARG A 112 -12.65 17.52 -39.54
N GLU A 113 -11.66 17.33 -40.39
CA GLU A 113 -11.59 17.97 -41.70
C GLU A 113 -11.94 16.86 -42.69
N ASN A 114 -12.98 17.09 -43.48
CA ASN A 114 -13.57 16.16 -44.43
C ASN A 114 -13.04 16.50 -45.82
#